data_AF-A0A438Y1I0-F1
#
_entry.id   AF-A0A438Y1I0-F1
#
_cell.length_a   1.000
_cell.length_b   1.000
_cell.length_c   1.000
_cell.angle_alpha   90.00
_cell.angle_beta   90.00
_cell.angle_gamma   90.00
#
_symmetry.space_group_name_H-M   'P 1'
#
loop_
_entity.id
_entity.type
_entity.pdbx_description
1 polymer ?
#
loop_
_entity_poly.entity_id
_entity_poly.type
_entity_poly.pdbx_seq_one_letter_code
_entity_poly.pdbx_strand_id
1 'polypeptide(L)'
;CVVKANATKIRSLYHNQVLSGFAGSTADAFSLFDMFERILESKKGDLFKSVVDFSKEWRKDKYLRRLEAMMIVLNFDHIFILSGTGDVLEAEDNKIAAIGSGGNYALSAARALDHFAHLEPRKLVEESLKIAGDLCIYTNTNIKILEL
;
A
#
# COMPACT_ATOMS: atom_id res chain seq x y z
N CYS A 1 -5.17 7.72 19.45
CA CYS A 1 -3.89 8.41 19.71
C CYS A 1 -2.95 8.21 18.52
N VAL A 2 -2.53 9.29 17.86
CA VAL A 2 -1.51 9.25 16.80
C VAL A 2 -0.15 9.07 17.48
N VAL A 3 0.28 7.82 17.67
CA VAL A 3 1.46 7.51 18.50
C VAL A 3 2.79 7.70 17.76
N LYS A 4 2.82 7.83 16.42
CA LYS A 4 4.08 8.14 15.69
C LYS A 4 3.82 8.99 14.45
N ALA A 5 4.09 10.30 14.55
CA ALA A 5 3.98 11.27 13.45
C ALA A 5 5.01 11.09 12.31
N ASN A 6 5.95 10.14 12.44
CA ASN A 6 7.07 9.90 11.50
C ASN A 6 7.23 8.42 11.09
N ALA A 7 6.15 7.62 11.08
CA ALA A 7 6.23 6.26 10.56
C ALA A 7 6.32 6.28 9.03
N THR A 8 7.48 5.95 8.47
CA THR A 8 7.62 5.70 7.03
C THR A 8 6.97 4.35 6.71
N LYS A 9 5.75 4.40 6.18
CA LYS A 9 4.92 3.22 5.85
C LYS A 9 5.07 2.76 4.40
N ILE A 10 5.88 3.47 3.62
CA ILE A 10 6.12 3.23 2.20
C ILE A 10 7.59 2.87 1.98
N ARG A 11 7.85 1.87 1.14
CA ARG A 11 9.19 1.36 0.84
C ARG A 11 9.27 0.94 -0.63
N SER A 12 10.34 1.34 -1.31
CA SER A 12 10.67 0.79 -2.63
C SER A 12 11.40 -0.54 -2.47
N LEU A 13 11.06 -1.51 -3.32
CA LEU A 13 11.58 -2.86 -3.34
C LEU A 13 12.10 -3.18 -4.74
N TYR A 14 12.98 -4.18 -4.82
CA TYR A 14 13.52 -4.73 -6.07
C TYR A 14 14.05 -3.66 -7.02
N HIS A 15 15.22 -3.11 -6.66
CA HIS A 15 15.92 -2.10 -7.46
C HIS A 15 15.05 -0.88 -7.83
N ASN A 16 14.15 -0.47 -6.92
CA ASN A 16 13.18 0.60 -7.13
C ASN A 16 12.24 0.38 -8.32
N GLN A 17 11.88 -0.87 -8.63
CA GLN A 17 10.88 -1.17 -9.67
C GLN A 17 9.50 -1.44 -9.07
N VAL A 18 9.42 -1.72 -7.77
CA VAL A 18 8.17 -2.00 -7.06
C VAL A 18 8.04 -1.05 -5.88
N LEU A 19 6.89 -0.39 -5.73
CA LEU A 19 6.56 0.33 -4.50
C LEU A 19 5.66 -0.53 -3.64
N SER A 20 5.88 -0.45 -2.34
CA SER A 20 5.09 -1.15 -1.34
C SER A 20 4.69 -0.19 -0.22
N GLY A 21 3.47 -0.37 0.29
CA GLY A 21 2.90 0.41 1.38
C GLY A 21 2.21 -0.49 2.38
N PHE A 22 2.33 -0.19 3.68
CA PHE A 22 1.76 -1.01 4.75
C PHE A 22 0.91 -0.19 5.72
N ALA A 23 -0.30 -0.67 6.01
CA ALA A 23 -1.20 -0.13 7.02
C ALA A 23 -1.25 -1.07 8.23
N GLY A 24 -0.45 -0.76 9.27
CA GLY A 24 -0.41 -1.52 10.52
C GLY A 24 0.72 -1.06 11.44
N SER A 25 1.15 -1.95 12.34
CA SER A 25 2.29 -1.71 13.23
C SER A 25 3.63 -1.73 12.47
N THR A 26 4.55 -0.83 12.84
CA THR A 26 5.87 -0.75 12.20
C THR A 26 6.68 -2.05 12.31
N ALA A 27 6.54 -2.80 13.41
CA ALA A 27 7.29 -4.03 13.61
C ALA A 27 6.89 -5.12 12.60
N ASP A 28 5.59 -5.21 12.31
CA ASP A 28 5.05 -6.17 11.35
C ASP A 28 5.38 -5.77 9.91
N ALA A 29 5.42 -4.45 9.63
CA ALA A 29 5.79 -3.92 8.34
C ALA A 29 7.18 -4.40 7.89
N PHE A 30 8.18 -4.38 8.79
CA PHE A 30 9.54 -4.82 8.47
C PHE A 30 9.59 -6.30 8.10
N SER A 31 8.98 -7.16 8.91
CA SER A 31 8.95 -8.62 8.64
C SER A 31 8.26 -8.95 7.32
N LEU A 32 7.16 -8.26 7.00
CA LEU A 32 6.42 -8.47 5.75
C LEU A 32 7.18 -7.97 4.53
N PHE A 33 7.87 -6.82 4.62
CA PHE A 33 8.71 -6.33 3.53
C PHE A 33 9.87 -7.27 3.24
N ASP A 34 10.56 -7.76 4.26
CA ASP A 34 11.69 -8.67 4.08
C ASP A 34 11.24 -10.03 3.50
N MET A 35 10.06 -10.52 3.91
CA MET A 35 9.46 -11.73 3.32
C MET A 35 9.08 -11.50 1.85
N PHE A 36 8.42 -10.39 1.54
CA PHE A 36 8.02 -10.06 0.17
C PHE A 36 9.23 -9.87 -0.75
N GLU A 37 10.29 -9.20 -0.28
CA GLU A 37 11.53 -9.00 -1.02
C GLU A 37 12.19 -10.34 -1.41
N ARG A 38 12.29 -11.29 -0.47
CA ARG A 38 12.80 -12.65 -0.76
C ARG A 38 11.99 -13.38 -1.82
N ILE A 39 10.66 -13.29 -1.76
CA ILE A 39 9.78 -13.92 -2.75
C ILE A 39 9.94 -13.23 -4.11
N LEU A 40 10.07 -11.91 -4.13
CA LEU A 40 10.21 -11.15 -5.36
C LEU A 40 11.55 -11.40 -6.07
N GLU A 41 12.64 -11.55 -5.31
CA GLU A 41 13.93 -12.02 -5.84
C GLU A 41 13.83 -13.43 -6.43
N SER A 42 13.17 -14.36 -5.72
CA SER A 42 12.96 -15.73 -6.18
C SER A 42 12.15 -15.82 -7.48
N LYS A 43 11.20 -14.90 -7.68
CA LYS A 43 10.36 -14.82 -8.89
C LYS A 43 10.92 -13.92 -9.98
N LYS A 44 12.15 -13.39 -9.82
CA LYS A 44 12.79 -12.50 -10.80
C LYS A 44 11.93 -11.26 -11.15
N GLY A 45 11.26 -10.68 -10.17
CA GLY A 45 10.47 -9.46 -10.36
C GLY A 45 9.03 -9.66 -10.88
N ASP A 46 8.55 -10.90 -11.04
CA ASP A 46 7.16 -11.16 -11.43
C ASP A 46 6.19 -10.87 -10.27
N LEU A 47 5.61 -9.66 -10.27
CA LEU A 47 4.76 -9.16 -9.19
C LEU A 47 3.55 -10.07 -8.94
N PHE A 48 2.87 -10.54 -9.99
CA PHE A 48 1.67 -11.36 -9.85
C PHE A 48 1.98 -12.67 -9.13
N LYS A 49 3.05 -13.38 -9.55
CA LYS A 49 3.46 -14.62 -8.87
C LYS A 49 3.95 -14.37 -7.46
N SER A 50 4.66 -13.25 -7.23
CA SER A 50 5.16 -12.88 -5.91
C SER A 50 4.03 -12.61 -4.92
N VAL A 51 3.00 -11.89 -5.34
CA VAL A 51 1.81 -11.58 -4.52
C VAL A 51 1.05 -12.86 -4.15
N VAL A 52 0.87 -13.77 -5.09
CA VAL A 52 0.18 -15.06 -4.85
C VAL A 52 0.97 -15.98 -3.92
N ASP A 53 2.29 -16.06 -4.06
CA ASP A 53 3.09 -16.90 -3.16
C ASP A 53 3.27 -16.26 -1.78
N PHE A 54 3.36 -14.93 -1.72
CA PHE A 54 3.37 -14.18 -0.46
C PHE A 54 2.07 -14.34 0.32
N SER A 55 0.90 -14.29 -0.32
CA SER A 55 -0.37 -14.50 0.38
C SER A 55 -0.49 -15.90 0.99
N LYS A 56 0.04 -16.92 0.30
CA LYS A 56 0.12 -18.29 0.83
C LYS A 56 1.07 -18.38 2.03
N GLU A 57 2.21 -17.71 1.98
CA GLU A 57 3.20 -17.74 3.06
C GLU A 57 2.71 -16.97 4.28
N TRP A 58 2.14 -15.78 4.09
CA TRP A 58 1.51 -14.98 5.14
C TRP A 58 0.41 -15.79 5.84
N ARG A 59 -0.43 -16.51 5.10
CA ARG A 59 -1.50 -17.33 5.68
C ARG A 59 -1.00 -18.52 6.50
N LYS A 60 0.20 -19.04 6.20
CA LYS A 60 0.82 -20.13 6.95
C LYS A 60 1.36 -19.66 8.29
N ASP A 61 1.76 -18.40 8.40
CA ASP A 61 2.32 -17.84 9.63
C ASP A 61 1.21 -17.50 10.64
N LYS A 62 1.22 -18.22 11.77
CA LYS A 62 0.24 -18.05 12.86
C LYS A 62 0.26 -16.66 13.50
N TYR A 63 1.41 -15.98 13.50
CA TYR A 63 1.56 -14.66 14.10
C TYR A 63 1.03 -13.60 13.14
N LEU A 64 1.42 -13.68 11.87
CA LEU A 64 1.04 -12.69 10.86
C LEU A 64 -0.45 -12.76 10.48
N ARG A 65 -1.10 -13.91 10.62
CA ARG A 65 -2.54 -14.09 10.33
C ARG A 65 -3.48 -13.38 11.33
N ARG A 66 -3.00 -13.03 12.52
CA ARG A 66 -3.78 -12.25 13.50
C ARG A 66 -3.75 -10.75 13.23
N LEU A 67 -2.97 -10.31 12.23
CA LEU A 67 -2.84 -8.91 11.88
C LEU A 67 -4.05 -8.49 11.04
N GLU A 68 -4.75 -7.46 11.49
CA GLU A 68 -5.71 -6.71 10.68
C GLU A 68 -5.00 -5.72 9.72
N ALA A 69 -3.77 -6.04 9.36
CA ALA A 69 -2.95 -5.18 8.54
C ALA A 69 -3.20 -5.43 7.06
N MET A 70 -3.09 -4.35 6.28
CA MET A 70 -3.19 -4.38 4.82
C MET A 70 -1.88 -3.89 4.21
N MET A 71 -1.52 -4.44 3.06
CA MET A 71 -0.34 -4.07 2.30
C MET A 71 -0.77 -3.76 0.86
N ILE A 72 -0.28 -2.66 0.29
CA ILE A 72 -0.39 -2.38 -1.15
C ILE A 72 0.98 -2.63 -1.76
N VAL A 73 1.01 -3.25 -2.93
CA VAL A 73 2.20 -3.33 -3.79
C VAL A 73 1.83 -2.93 -5.20
N LEU A 74 2.71 -2.19 -5.86
CA LEU A 74 2.50 -1.72 -7.21
C LEU A 74 3.77 -1.74 -8.03
N ASN A 75 3.60 -1.98 -9.33
CA ASN A 75 4.57 -1.81 -10.41
C ASN A 75 3.93 -0.90 -11.47
N PHE A 76 4.66 -0.57 -12.54
CA PHE A 76 4.17 0.15 -13.72
C PHE A 76 2.91 -0.47 -14.35
N ASP A 77 2.73 -1.79 -14.24
CA ASP A 77 1.62 -2.50 -14.89
C ASP A 77 0.43 -2.83 -13.97
N HIS A 78 0.68 -3.10 -12.69
CA HIS A 78 -0.33 -3.67 -11.79
C HIS A 78 -0.26 -3.11 -10.37
N ILE A 79 -1.43 -3.01 -9.71
CA ILE A 79 -1.59 -2.61 -8.32
C ILE A 79 -2.36 -3.71 -7.58
N PHE A 80 -1.73 -4.28 -6.55
CA PHE A 80 -2.32 -5.31 -5.70
C PHE A 80 -2.46 -4.83 -4.25
N ILE A 81 -3.58 -5.20 -3.64
CA ILE A 81 -3.87 -5.07 -2.22
C ILE A 81 -3.87 -6.46 -1.62
N LEU A 82 -3.13 -6.60 -0.53
CA LEU A 82 -2.89 -7.82 0.22
C LEU A 82 -3.42 -7.63 1.64
N SER A 83 -4.16 -8.61 2.15
CA SER A 83 -4.64 -8.63 3.54
C SER A 83 -4.03 -9.78 4.34
N GLY A 84 -3.95 -9.63 5.66
CA GLY A 84 -3.52 -10.69 6.57
C GLY A 84 -4.40 -11.95 6.59
N THR A 85 -5.61 -11.88 6.03
CA THR A 85 -6.47 -13.05 5.78
C THR A 85 -6.01 -13.90 4.59
N GLY A 86 -5.07 -13.38 3.80
CA GLY A 86 -4.56 -14.00 2.58
C GLY A 86 -5.39 -13.64 1.34
N ASP A 87 -6.22 -12.60 1.41
CA ASP A 87 -6.97 -12.11 0.25
C ASP A 87 -6.05 -11.24 -0.60
N VAL A 88 -6.12 -11.48 -1.90
CA VAL A 88 -5.42 -10.71 -2.92
C VAL A 88 -6.47 -10.01 -3.76
N LEU A 89 -6.44 -8.69 -3.77
CA LEU A 89 -7.35 -7.85 -4.53
C LEU A 89 -6.54 -7.01 -5.50
N GLU A 90 -6.83 -7.11 -6.79
CA GLU A 90 -6.30 -6.18 -7.79
C GLU A 90 -7.22 -4.95 -7.82
N ALA A 91 -6.65 -3.76 -7.99
CA ALA A 91 -7.47 -2.55 -8.10
C ALA A 91 -8.29 -2.61 -9.40
N GLU A 92 -9.62 -2.50 -9.33
CA GLU A 92 -10.51 -2.63 -10.50
C GLU A 92 -10.14 -1.69 -11.66
N ASP A 93 -9.63 -0.49 -11.33
CA ASP A 93 -9.23 0.53 -12.32
C ASP A 93 -7.75 0.45 -12.71
N ASN A 94 -6.96 -0.45 -12.09
CA ASN A 94 -5.48 -0.53 -12.19
C ASN A 94 -4.73 0.81 -12.02
N LYS A 95 -5.39 1.83 -11.49
CA LYS A 95 -4.85 3.20 -11.37
C LYS A 95 -4.78 3.68 -9.93
N ILE A 96 -5.82 3.42 -9.14
CA ILE A 96 -5.98 4.02 -7.81
C ILE A 96 -6.36 2.94 -6.81
N ALA A 97 -5.56 2.83 -5.75
CA ALA A 97 -5.83 1.99 -4.60
C ALA A 97 -5.47 2.76 -3.33
N ALA A 98 -6.18 2.47 -2.24
CA ALA A 98 -5.89 3.06 -0.93
C ALA A 98 -6.13 2.03 0.18
N ILE A 99 -5.34 2.12 1.24
CA ILE A 99 -5.47 1.28 2.45
C ILE A 99 -5.45 2.15 3.71
N GLY A 100 -5.93 1.58 4.81
CA GLY A 100 -5.91 2.18 6.14
C GLY A 100 -7.20 2.96 6.47
N SER A 101 -7.24 3.53 7.67
CA SER A 101 -8.42 4.22 8.21
C SER A 101 -8.87 5.44 7.39
N GLY A 102 -7.93 6.15 6.76
CA GLY A 102 -8.22 7.25 5.83
C GLY A 102 -8.34 6.83 4.37
N GLY A 103 -8.18 5.54 4.06
CA GLY A 103 -8.07 5.04 2.69
C GLY A 103 -9.31 5.33 1.85
N ASN A 104 -10.51 5.15 2.40
CA ASN A 104 -11.75 5.39 1.65
C ASN A 104 -11.96 6.87 1.29
N TYR A 105 -11.55 7.79 2.16
CA TYR A 105 -11.62 9.23 1.88
C TYR A 105 -10.63 9.61 0.78
N ALA A 106 -9.38 9.12 0.89
CA ALA A 106 -8.36 9.32 -0.12
C ALA A 106 -8.78 8.75 -1.48
N LEU A 107 -9.31 7.52 -1.50
CA LEU A 107 -9.77 6.86 -2.73
C LEU A 107 -10.93 7.63 -3.39
N SER A 108 -11.89 8.09 -2.59
CA SER A 108 -13.03 8.86 -3.10
C SER A 108 -12.59 10.20 -3.69
N ALA A 109 -11.70 10.91 -2.99
CA ALA A 109 -11.12 12.16 -3.47
C ALA A 109 -10.27 11.96 -4.74
N ALA A 110 -9.42 10.92 -4.75
CA ALA A 110 -8.57 10.58 -5.88
C ALA A 110 -9.39 10.23 -7.13
N ARG A 111 -10.45 9.42 -6.99
CA ARG A 111 -11.36 9.08 -8.10
C ARG A 111 -12.09 10.30 -8.65
N ALA A 112 -12.57 11.19 -7.78
CA ALA A 112 -13.20 12.44 -8.21
C ALA A 112 -12.20 13.35 -8.93
N LEU A 113 -10.98 13.49 -8.41
CA LEU A 113 -9.93 14.28 -9.04
C LEU A 113 -9.49 13.69 -10.38
N ASP A 114 -9.34 12.36 -10.51
CA ASP A 114 -8.97 11.70 -11.77
C ASP A 114 -10.02 11.93 -12.87
N HIS A 115 -11.31 11.90 -12.50
CA HIS A 115 -12.41 12.07 -13.45
C HIS A 115 -12.58 13.53 -13.92
N PHE A 116 -12.37 14.51 -13.03
CA PHE A 116 -12.70 15.91 -13.31
C PHE A 116 -11.49 16.81 -13.50
N ALA A 117 -10.30 16.41 -13.06
CA ALA A 117 -9.10 17.21 -13.09
C ALA A 117 -7.96 16.48 -13.81
N HIS A 118 -7.37 17.12 -14.81
CA HIS A 118 -6.16 16.62 -15.48
C HIS A 118 -4.93 17.00 -14.63
N LEU A 119 -4.73 16.30 -13.53
CA LEU A 119 -3.62 16.52 -12.61
C LEU A 119 -2.51 15.48 -12.83
N GLU A 120 -1.27 15.89 -12.57
CA GLU A 120 -0.16 14.93 -12.50
C GLU A 120 -0.39 13.94 -11.33
N PRO A 121 0.01 12.66 -11.49
CA PRO A 121 -0.23 11.62 -10.47
C PRO A 121 0.25 12.01 -9.06
N ARG A 122 1.42 12.65 -8.97
CA ARG A 122 1.96 13.18 -7.71
C ARG A 122 0.98 14.12 -7.03
N LYS A 123 0.43 15.07 -7.78
CA LYS A 123 -0.47 16.10 -7.26
C LYS A 123 -1.85 15.53 -6.91
N LEU A 124 -2.33 14.55 -7.69
CA LEU A 124 -3.55 13.81 -7.39
C LEU A 124 -3.43 13.06 -6.05
N VAL A 125 -2.30 12.37 -5.81
CA VAL A 125 -2.03 11.68 -4.55
C VAL A 125 -1.89 12.67 -3.39
N GLU A 126 -1.19 13.78 -3.60
CA GLU A 126 -1.00 14.81 -2.57
C GLU A 126 -2.34 15.41 -2.11
N GLU A 127 -3.19 15.84 -3.05
CA GLU A 127 -4.47 16.48 -2.73
C GLU A 127 -5.47 15.49 -2.13
N SER A 128 -5.52 14.25 -2.62
CA SER A 128 -6.39 13.21 -2.05
C SER A 128 -6.00 12.84 -0.62
N LEU A 129 -4.70 12.77 -0.32
CA LEU A 129 -4.23 12.51 1.05
C LEU A 129 -4.42 13.71 1.98
N LYS A 130 -4.33 14.95 1.48
CA LYS A 130 -4.68 16.15 2.27
C LYS A 130 -6.14 16.11 2.71
N ILE A 131 -7.05 15.84 1.77
CA ILE A 131 -8.49 15.70 2.07
C ILE A 131 -8.73 14.59 3.09
N ALA A 132 -8.04 13.45 2.96
CA ALA A 132 -8.15 12.36 3.93
C ALA A 132 -7.61 12.74 5.32
N GLY A 133 -6.54 13.54 5.39
CA GLY A 133 -5.97 14.06 6.64
C GLY A 133 -6.89 15.06 7.36
N ASP A 134 -7.67 15.83 6.61
CA ASP A 134 -8.65 16.77 7.18
C ASP A 134 -9.90 16.06 7.71
N LEU A 135 -10.29 14.94 7.08
CA LEU A 135 -11.51 14.20 7.43
C LEU A 135 -11.28 13.10 8.47
N CYS A 136 -10.14 12.42 8.43
CA CYS A 136 -9.87 11.25 9.28
C CYS A 136 -9.00 11.62 10.48
N ILE A 137 -9.56 11.54 11.70
CA ILE A 137 -8.83 11.78 12.96
C ILE A 137 -7.60 10.89 13.19
N TYR A 138 -7.45 9.82 12.40
CA TYR A 138 -6.32 8.88 12.45
C TYR A 138 -5.29 9.11 11.33
N THR A 139 -5.55 10.04 10.42
CA THR A 139 -4.67 10.42 9.32
C THR A 139 -4.15 11.82 9.57
N ASN A 140 -2.86 12.05 9.37
CA ASN A 140 -2.26 13.37 9.50
C ASN A 140 -1.88 13.93 8.13
N THR A 141 -1.57 15.22 8.09
CA THR A 141 -1.14 15.93 6.88
C THR A 141 0.35 15.76 6.58
N ASN A 142 1.09 14.96 7.36
CA ASN A 142 2.50 14.67 7.12
C ASN A 142 2.64 13.57 6.07
N ILE A 143 2.53 13.96 4.80
CA ILE A 143 2.49 13.05 3.66
C ILE A 143 3.90 12.84 3.11
N LYS A 144 4.28 11.58 2.89
CA LYS A 144 5.46 11.20 2.12
C LYS A 144 5.02 10.57 0.81
N ILE A 145 5.61 10.99 -0.29
CA ILE A 145 5.32 10.49 -1.63
C ILE A 145 6.58 9.82 -2.18
N LEU A 146 6.42 8.65 -2.77
CA LEU A 146 7.44 7.95 -3.55
C LEU A 146 6.92 7.76 -4.97
N GLU A 147 7.83 7.85 -5.93
CA GLU A 147 7.56 7.74 -7.36
C GLU A 147 8.52 6.71 -7.97
N LEU A 148 8.08 6.08 -9.05
CA LEU A 148 8.87 5.16 -9.88
C LEU A 148 9.31 5.86 -11.17
#